data_AF-A0A948UCV1-F1
#
_entry.id   AF-A0A948UCV1-F1
#
_cell.length_a   1.000
_cell.length_b   1.000
_cell.length_c   1.000
_cell.angle_alpha   90.00
_cell.angle_beta   90.00
_cell.angle_gamma   90.00
#
_symmetry.space_group_name_H-M   'P 1'
#
loop_
_entity.id
_entity.type
_entity.pdbx_description
1 polymer ?
#
loop_
_entity_poly.entity_id
_entity_poly.type
_entity_poly.pdbx_seq_one_letter_code
_entity_poly.pdbx_strand_id
1 'polypeptide(L)'
;MSLPPSLSDDEHDERRVFARAIRRLPRRCRDVFVLHRFVGMPLEQIAEHLAIEKRAVETHLAEALVRLIRAVDEAGGSEPQKRK
;
A
#
# COMPACT_ATOMS: atom_id res chain seq x y z
N MET A 1 -10.97 -35.76 7.52
CA MET A 1 -9.98 -35.01 6.73
C MET A 1 -9.60 -33.77 7.53
N SER A 2 -8.41 -33.79 8.11
CA SER A 2 -7.91 -32.70 8.97
C SER A 2 -7.57 -31.49 8.09
N LEU A 3 -8.36 -30.43 8.19
CA LEU A 3 -7.99 -29.11 7.72
C LEU A 3 -7.33 -28.37 8.90
N PRO A 4 -6.16 -27.75 8.71
CA PRO A 4 -5.41 -27.15 9.80
C PRO A 4 -6.17 -25.95 10.41
N PRO A 5 -6.33 -25.90 11.74
CA PRO A 5 -6.83 -24.71 12.41
C PRO A 5 -5.71 -23.68 12.63
N SER A 6 -6.03 -22.40 12.39
CA SER A 6 -5.38 -21.20 12.97
C SER A 6 -4.05 -20.70 12.36
N LEU A 7 -4.13 -20.18 11.13
CA LEU A 7 -3.24 -19.12 10.60
C LEU A 7 -4.06 -17.95 10.00
N SER A 8 -5.37 -17.90 10.29
CA SER A 8 -6.34 -17.28 9.37
C SER A 8 -6.95 -15.95 9.84
N ASP A 9 -6.72 -15.52 11.08
CA ASP A 9 -7.23 -14.24 11.57
C ASP A 9 -6.20 -13.11 11.41
N ASP A 10 -4.92 -13.35 11.76
CA ASP A 10 -3.85 -12.36 11.65
C ASP A 10 -3.55 -11.95 10.19
N GLU A 11 -3.44 -12.93 9.29
CA GLU A 11 -3.16 -12.67 7.85
C GLU A 11 -4.34 -11.95 7.16
N HIS A 12 -5.55 -12.15 7.69
CA HIS A 12 -6.74 -11.42 7.27
C HIS A 12 -6.73 -9.98 7.81
N ASP A 13 -6.22 -9.75 9.02
CA ASP A 13 -6.18 -8.43 9.63
C ASP A 13 -5.15 -7.52 8.94
N GLU A 14 -3.93 -8.00 8.71
CA GLU A 14 -2.89 -7.25 7.97
C GLU A 14 -3.37 -6.86 6.55
N ARG A 15 -3.99 -7.81 5.83
CA ARG A 15 -4.58 -7.53 4.51
C ARG A 15 -5.71 -6.50 4.58
N ARG A 16 -6.54 -6.54 5.62
CA ARG A 16 -7.66 -5.58 5.81
C ARG A 16 -7.15 -4.19 6.14
N VAL A 17 -6.13 -4.09 6.99
CA VAL A 17 -5.44 -2.85 7.34
C VAL A 17 -4.84 -2.23 6.09
N PHE A 18 -4.07 -3.01 5.32
CA PHE A 18 -3.43 -2.53 4.10
C PHE A 18 -4.46 -2.06 3.07
N ALA A 19 -5.55 -2.82 2.87
CA ALA A 19 -6.64 -2.42 1.98
C ALA A 19 -7.33 -1.12 2.45
N ARG A 20 -7.54 -0.94 3.76
CA ARG A 20 -8.06 0.33 4.31
C ARG A 20 -7.09 1.48 4.10
N ALA A 21 -5.80 1.26 4.33
CA ALA A 21 -4.77 2.27 4.13
C ALA A 21 -4.76 2.76 2.68
N ILE A 22 -4.80 1.84 1.70
CA ILE A 22 -4.92 2.18 0.27
C ILE A 22 -6.19 2.99 -0.01
N ARG A 23 -7.33 2.63 0.60
CA ARG A 23 -8.60 3.37 0.42
C ARG A 23 -8.57 4.76 1.04
N ARG A 24 -7.80 4.96 2.12
CA ARG A 24 -7.58 6.26 2.78
C ARG A 24 -6.59 7.15 2.04
N LEU A 25 -5.80 6.61 1.11
CA LEU A 25 -4.91 7.42 0.28
C LEU A 25 -5.71 8.41 -0.58
N PRO A 26 -5.20 9.65 -0.75
CA PRO A 26 -5.70 10.57 -1.76
C PRO A 26 -5.73 9.88 -3.13
N ARG A 27 -6.75 10.18 -3.94
CA ARG A 27 -6.94 9.57 -5.27
C ARG A 27 -5.63 9.58 -6.09
N ARG A 28 -4.96 10.75 -6.16
CA ARG A 28 -3.69 10.95 -6.86
C ARG A 28 -2.57 10.01 -6.38
N CYS A 29 -2.32 9.93 -5.07
CA CYS A 29 -1.30 9.06 -4.48
C CYS A 29 -1.57 7.57 -4.78
N ARG A 30 -2.85 7.17 -4.68
CA ARG A 30 -3.29 5.80 -4.96
C ARG A 30 -3.12 5.47 -6.44
N ASP A 31 -3.54 6.34 -7.34
CA ASP A 31 -3.43 6.10 -8.79
C ASP A 31 -1.96 5.94 -9.19
N VAL A 32 -1.07 6.81 -8.70
CA VAL A 32 0.38 6.70 -8.92
C VAL A 32 0.92 5.37 -8.39
N PHE A 33 0.59 5.01 -7.15
CA PHE A 33 1.05 3.76 -6.55
C PHE A 33 0.53 2.53 -7.32
N VAL A 34 -0.73 2.55 -7.74
CA VAL A 34 -1.36 1.43 -8.45
C VAL A 34 -0.76 1.27 -9.85
N LEU A 35 -0.62 2.35 -10.60
CA LEU A 35 0.02 2.33 -11.92
C LEU A 35 1.48 1.87 -11.83
N HIS A 36 2.21 2.34 -10.82
CA HIS A 36 3.60 1.93 -10.65
C HIS A 36 3.73 0.46 -10.25
N ARG A 37 2.93 0.00 -9.27
CA ARG A 37 3.07 -1.32 -8.66
C ARG A 37 2.37 -2.44 -9.40
N PHE A 38 1.16 -2.21 -9.91
CA PHE A 38 0.34 -3.23 -10.58
C PHE A 38 0.51 -3.20 -12.10
N VAL A 39 0.64 -2.01 -12.69
CA VAL A 39 0.85 -1.87 -14.14
C VAL A 39 2.34 -1.94 -14.50
N GLY A 40 3.25 -1.69 -13.54
CA GLY A 40 4.68 -1.66 -13.79
C GLY A 40 5.11 -0.43 -14.59
N MET A 41 4.28 0.61 -14.61
CA MET A 41 4.52 1.81 -15.40
C MET A 41 5.61 2.67 -14.72
N PRO A 42 6.59 3.20 -15.48
CA PRO A 42 7.59 4.10 -14.92
C PRO A 42 6.95 5.45 -14.56
N LEU A 43 7.56 6.15 -13.60
CA LEU A 43 7.07 7.43 -13.08
C LEU A 43 6.82 8.48 -14.17
N GLU A 44 7.63 8.44 -15.24
CA GLU A 44 7.51 9.35 -16.39
C GLU A 44 6.22 9.12 -17.16
N GLN A 45 5.90 7.87 -17.48
CA GLN A 45 4.66 7.53 -18.16
C GLN A 45 3.44 7.79 -17.26
N ILE A 46 3.58 7.60 -15.95
CA ILE A 46 2.52 7.95 -14.98
C ILE A 46 2.28 9.47 -14.96
N ALA A 47 3.35 10.26 -15.05
CA ALA A 47 3.28 11.72 -15.10
C ALA A 47 2.50 12.18 -16.34
N GLU A 48 2.82 11.62 -17.50
CA GLU A 48 2.10 11.89 -18.74
C GLU A 48 0.64 11.40 -18.67
N HIS A 49 0.40 10.21 -18.13
CA HIS A 49 -0.93 9.63 -18.02
C HIS A 49 -1.86 10.43 -17.09
N LEU A 50 -1.33 10.95 -15.99
CA LEU A 50 -2.08 11.76 -15.01
C LEU A 50 -2.02 13.27 -15.32
N ALA A 51 -1.35 13.67 -16.41
CA ALA A 51 -1.09 15.06 -16.80
C ALA A 51 -0.54 15.91 -15.64
N ILE A 52 0.47 15.38 -14.94
CA ILE A 52 1.18 16.07 -13.84
C ILE A 52 2.68 15.99 -14.05
N GLU A 53 3.45 16.80 -13.32
CA GLU A 53 4.90 16.76 -13.40
C GLU A 53 5.48 15.49 -12.76
N LYS A 54 6.60 15.00 -13.31
CA LYS A 54 7.34 13.84 -12.77
C LYS A 54 7.67 14.01 -11.28
N ARG A 55 8.07 15.22 -10.87
CA ARG A 55 8.33 15.55 -9.46
C ARG A 55 7.09 15.43 -8.58
N ALA A 56 5.91 15.76 -9.11
CA ALA A 56 4.65 15.59 -8.40
C ALA A 56 4.30 14.10 -8.26
N VAL A 57 4.54 13.29 -9.29
CA VAL A 57 4.39 11.82 -9.22
C VAL A 57 5.31 11.23 -8.15
N GLU A 58 6.59 11.60 -8.14
CA GLU A 58 7.55 11.15 -7.12
C GLU A 58 7.11 11.53 -5.71
N THR A 59 6.68 12.78 -5.54
CA THR A 59 6.15 13.29 -4.26
C THR A 59 4.91 12.50 -3.84
N HIS A 60 3.98 12.27 -4.76
CA HIS A 60 2.75 11.52 -4.49
C HIS A 60 3.02 10.05 -4.19
N LEU A 61 4.01 9.43 -4.84
CA LEU A 61 4.42 8.06 -4.56
C LEU A 61 5.08 7.97 -3.18
N ALA A 62 5.98 8.89 -2.85
CA ALA A 62 6.62 8.96 -1.54
C ALA A 62 5.59 9.19 -0.43
N GLU A 63 4.66 10.14 -0.62
CA GLU A 63 3.54 10.34 0.31
C GLU A 63 2.65 9.10 0.43
N ALA A 64 2.38 8.39 -0.69
CA ALA A 64 1.61 7.15 -0.66
C ALA A 64 2.28 6.11 0.23
N LEU A 65 3.58 5.87 0.02
CA LEU A 65 4.37 4.91 0.79
C LEU A 65 4.44 5.27 2.27
N VAL A 66 4.73 6.53 2.60
CA VAL A 66 4.78 7.00 4.00
C VAL A 66 3.44 6.80 4.70
N ARG A 67 2.32 7.12 4.03
CA ARG A 67 0.98 6.93 4.59
C ARG A 67 0.62 5.45 4.73
N LEU A 68 1.02 4.60 3.78
CA LEU A 68 0.82 3.16 3.87
C LEU A 68 1.61 2.56 5.03
N ILE A 69 2.89 2.91 5.15
CA ILE A 69 3.75 2.44 6.25
C ILE A 69 3.18 2.89 7.59
N ARG A 70 2.80 4.17 7.74
CA ARG A 70 2.18 4.66 8.97
C ARG A 70 0.88 3.95 9.30
N ALA A 71 0.01 3.73 8.32
CA ALA A 71 -1.26 3.05 8.57
C ALA A 71 -1.08 1.57 8.95
N VAL A 72 -0.04 0.91 8.43
CA VAL A 72 0.32 -0.45 8.82
C VAL A 72 0.99 -0.46 10.19
N ASP A 73 1.82 0.53 10.52
CA ASP A 73 2.46 0.69 11.83
C ASP A 73 1.43 1.00 12.94
N GLU A 74 0.50 1.92 12.69
CA GLU A 74 -0.59 2.26 13.62
C GLU A 74 -1.54 1.10 13.89
N ALA A 75 -1.73 0.22 12.90
CA ALA A 75 -2.56 -0.97 13.05
C ALA A 75 -1.77 -2.20 13.56
N GLY A 76 -0.47 -2.27 13.23
CA GLY A 76 0.51 -3.24 13.71
C GLY A 76 1.06 -2.91 15.10
N GLY A 77 0.55 -1.85 15.74
CA GLY A 77 0.73 -1.55 17.17
C GLY A 77 0.18 -2.63 18.11
N SER A 78 -0.33 -3.75 17.59
CA SER A 78 -0.37 -5.04 18.27
C SER A 78 0.50 -6.05 17.51
N GLU A 79 1.76 -6.08 17.95
CA GLU A 79 2.80 -7.10 17.85
C GLU A 79 3.62 -7.27 16.54
N PRO A 80 4.97 -7.19 16.66
CA PRO A 80 5.89 -7.59 15.61
C PRO A 80 5.95 -9.12 15.57
N GLN A 81 5.35 -9.76 14.57
CA GLN A 81 5.42 -11.21 14.47
C GLN A 81 6.73 -11.65 13.78
N LYS A 82 7.67 -12.01 14.66
CA LYS A 82 8.89 -12.79 14.44
C LYS A 82 8.80 -13.79 13.27
N ARG A 83 9.88 -13.87 12.49
CA ARG A 83 10.47 -15.16 12.05
C ARG A 83 12.00 -14.99 11.99
N LYS A 84 12.75 -15.39 13.02
CA LYS A 84 13.24 -16.73 13.46
C LYS A 84 14.67 -16.94 12.99
#